data_AF-A0A7C5NVD4-F1
#
_entry.id   AF-A0A7C5NVD4-F1
#
_cell.length_a   1.000
_cell.length_b   1.000
_cell.length_c   1.000
_cell.angle_alpha   90.00
_cell.angle_beta   90.00
_cell.angle_gamma   90.00
#
_symmetry.space_group_name_H-M   'P 1'
#
loop_
_entity.id
_entity.type
_entity.pdbx_description
1 polymer ?
#
loop_
_entity_poly.entity_id
_entity_poly.type
_entity_poly.pdbx_seq_one_letter_code
_entity_poly.pdbx_strand_id
1 'polypeptide(L)'
;MRLKGRVVVLEQAKMCSPRCELFKCGKNAAIFRRDGVWCRWTEDMCNVANCSYAICVKRRLLPRGICGETVKRKTVEKQPEEVVGPAIKLRGRALRKIGERELF
;
A
#
# COMPACT_ATOMS: atom_id res chain seq x y z
N MET A 1 8.76 -0.88 19.10
CA MET A 1 7.58 -0.73 18.22
C MET A 1 7.96 -1.13 16.80
N ARG A 2 7.59 -2.33 16.35
CA ARG A 2 7.84 -2.81 14.98
C ARG A 2 6.47 -3.09 14.36
N LEU A 3 5.93 -2.10 13.65
CA LEU A 3 4.68 -2.25 12.90
C LEU A 3 4.91 -3.34 11.85
N LYS A 4 4.41 -4.56 12.10
CA LYS A 4 4.33 -5.60 11.07
C LYS A 4 3.26 -5.14 10.06
N GLY A 5 3.71 -4.42 9.04
CA GLY A 5 2.87 -4.01 7.93
C GLY A 5 2.24 -5.24 7.28
N ARG A 6 0.93 -5.15 7.00
CA ARG A 6 0.22 -6.11 6.14
C ARG A 6 0.99 -6.23 4.82
N VAL A 7 1.67 -7.36 4.63
CA VAL A 7 2.27 -7.71 3.35
C VAL A 7 1.12 -8.20 2.47
N VAL A 8 0.63 -7.32 1.60
CA VAL A 8 -0.26 -7.72 0.51
C VAL A 8 0.60 -8.55 -0.43
N VAL A 9 0.37 -9.86 -0.49
CA VAL A 9 1.01 -10.72 -1.49
C VAL A 9 0.41 -10.34 -2.84
N LEU A 10 1.13 -9.49 -3.55
CA LEU A 10 0.76 -8.88 -4.83
C LEU A 10 0.85 -9.94 -5.93
N GLU A 11 -0.15 -10.81 -6.04
CA GLU A 11 -0.02 -11.96 -6.92
C GLU A 11 0.18 -11.60 -8.40
N GLN A 12 -0.15 -10.38 -8.84
CA GLN A 12 0.36 -9.77 -10.08
C GLN A 12 0.29 -8.22 -9.99
N ALA A 13 1.09 -7.58 -9.12
CA ALA A 13 1.17 -6.12 -9.17
C ALA A 13 1.88 -5.66 -10.45
N LYS A 14 1.14 -5.00 -11.35
CA LYS A 14 1.76 -4.35 -12.52
C LYS A 14 2.36 -3.02 -12.10
N MET A 15 3.52 -2.71 -12.66
CA MET A 15 4.10 -1.38 -12.57
C MET A 15 3.28 -0.41 -13.42
N CYS A 16 3.17 0.84 -12.95
CA CYS A 16 2.58 1.92 -13.70
C CYS A 16 3.55 2.35 -14.81
N SER A 17 3.04 2.52 -16.03
CA SER A 17 3.82 2.98 -17.16
C SER A 17 3.54 4.46 -17.45
N PRO A 18 4.55 5.23 -17.89
CA PRO A 18 4.36 6.62 -18.26
C PRO A 18 3.54 6.78 -19.57
N ARG A 19 3.32 5.67 -20.30
CA ARG A 19 2.44 5.59 -21.47
C ARG A 19 0.99 5.21 -21.14
N CYS A 20 0.67 4.98 -19.87
CA CYS A 20 -0.70 4.74 -19.46
C CYS A 20 -1.57 5.97 -19.75
N GLU A 21 -2.76 5.79 -20.31
CA GLU A 21 -3.71 6.88 -20.61
C GLU A 21 -4.11 7.67 -19.36
N LEU A 22 -4.04 7.02 -18.19
CA LEU A 22 -4.37 7.62 -16.90
C LEU A 22 -3.17 8.28 -16.23
N PHE A 23 -1.98 8.17 -16.79
CA PHE A 23 -0.77 8.79 -16.25
C PHE A 23 -0.67 10.25 -16.67
N LYS A 24 -0.36 11.13 -15.73
CA LYS A 24 -0.04 12.54 -15.97
C LYS A 24 1.19 12.95 -15.15
N CYS A 25 2.03 13.80 -15.74
CA CYS A 25 3.12 14.46 -15.03
C CYS A 25 2.61 15.77 -14.43
N GLY A 26 2.63 15.91 -13.10
CA GLY A 26 2.16 17.12 -12.41
C GLY A 26 2.95 18.40 -12.75
N LYS A 27 4.21 18.26 -13.22
CA LYS A 27 5.04 19.37 -13.71
C LYS A 27 4.90 19.65 -15.20
N ASN A 28 4.08 18.90 -15.93
CA ASN A 28 3.99 18.97 -17.40
C ASN A 28 5.36 18.85 -18.11
N ALA A 29 6.30 18.14 -17.49
CA ALA A 29 7.67 17.98 -17.98
C ALA A 29 7.85 16.76 -18.90
N ALA A 30 6.84 15.88 -18.99
CA ALA A 30 6.90 14.67 -19.81
C ALA A 30 6.75 14.98 -21.31
N ILE A 31 7.69 14.51 -22.12
CA ILE A 31 7.64 14.52 -23.59
C ILE A 31 7.52 13.08 -24.07
N PHE A 32 6.52 12.80 -24.89
CA PHE A 32 6.34 11.49 -25.51
C PHE A 32 7.18 11.40 -26.79
N ARG A 33 8.14 10.49 -26.81
CA ARG A 33 8.96 10.14 -27.98
C ARG A 33 8.62 8.72 -28.45
N ARG A 34 9.18 8.28 -29.58
CA ARG A 34 8.99 6.90 -30.08
C ARG A 34 9.60 5.87 -29.12
N ASP A 35 10.78 6.16 -28.56
CA ASP A 35 11.51 5.20 -27.73
C ASP A 35 11.05 5.18 -26.27
N GLY A 36 10.37 6.23 -25.82
CA GLY A 36 9.88 6.31 -24.44
C GLY A 36 9.32 7.68 -24.08
N VAL A 37 9.13 7.89 -22.78
CA VAL A 37 8.69 9.18 -22.24
C VAL A 37 9.90 9.86 -21.60
N TRP A 38 10.27 11.03 -22.10
CA TRP A 38 11.40 11.82 -21.65
C TRP A 38 10.95 12.89 -20.64
N CYS A 39 11.73 13.14 -19.60
CA CYS A 39 11.48 14.20 -18.63
C CYS A 39 12.36 15.41 -18.96
N ARG A 40 11.76 16.55 -19.35
CA ARG A 40 12.49 17.81 -19.59
C ARG A 40 13.20 18.36 -18.37
N TRP A 41 12.71 18.04 -17.18
CA TRP A 41 13.21 18.64 -15.95
C TRP A 41 14.48 17.97 -15.44
N THR A 42 14.57 16.65 -15.57
CA THR A 42 15.76 15.86 -15.17
C THR A 42 16.64 15.49 -16.34
N GLU A 43 16.22 15.83 -17.57
CA GLU A 43 16.91 15.46 -18.80
C GLU A 43 17.22 13.96 -18.89
N ASP A 44 16.25 13.13 -18.49
CA ASP A 44 16.37 11.67 -18.47
C ASP A 44 15.01 11.00 -18.79
N MET A 45 15.02 9.70 -18.99
CA MET A 45 13.83 8.86 -19.14
C MET A 45 12.93 8.94 -17.91
N CYS A 46 11.61 8.95 -18.14
CA CYS A 46 10.63 9.10 -17.09
C CYS A 46 10.60 7.85 -16.19
N ASN A 47 11.03 8.03 -14.93
CA ASN A 47 10.95 7.00 -13.90
C ASN A 47 9.72 7.21 -13.01
N VAL A 48 8.64 6.49 -13.28
CA VAL A 48 7.37 6.60 -12.53
C VAL A 48 7.53 6.17 -11.06
N ALA A 49 8.42 5.21 -10.76
CA ALA A 49 8.58 4.67 -9.41
C ALA A 49 9.26 5.63 -8.42
N ASN A 50 10.08 6.55 -8.93
CA ASN A 50 10.87 7.49 -8.15
C ASN A 50 10.57 8.98 -8.46
N CYS A 51 9.42 9.26 -9.10
CA CYS A 51 9.04 10.62 -9.45
C CYS A 51 7.93 11.13 -8.51
N SER A 52 8.22 12.17 -7.73
CA SER A 52 7.23 12.84 -6.86
C SER A 52 6.11 13.53 -7.65
N TYR A 53 6.32 13.78 -8.95
CA TYR A 53 5.36 14.43 -9.84
C TYR A 53 4.60 13.43 -10.72
N ALA A 54 4.80 12.13 -10.54
CA ALA A 54 4.02 11.10 -11.21
C ALA A 54 2.61 11.05 -10.58
N ILE A 55 1.58 11.27 -11.40
CA ILE A 55 0.19 11.29 -10.94
C ILE A 55 -0.62 10.33 -11.80
N CYS A 56 -1.45 9.51 -11.16
CA CYS A 56 -2.53 8.80 -11.84
C CYS A 56 -3.82 9.61 -11.68
N VAL A 57 -4.54 9.87 -12.78
CA VAL A 57 -5.81 10.62 -12.78
C VAL A 57 -6.84 9.97 -11.84
N LYS A 58 -6.88 8.63 -11.77
CA LYS A 58 -7.74 7.89 -10.85
C LYS A 58 -7.22 7.83 -9.40
N ARG A 59 -6.08 8.44 -9.10
CA ARG A 59 -5.41 8.40 -7.78
C ARG A 59 -5.09 6.99 -7.29
N ARG A 60 -4.70 6.11 -8.23
CA ARG A 60 -4.38 4.70 -7.98
C ARG A 60 -2.89 4.38 -8.10
N LEU A 61 -2.02 5.38 -8.22
CA LEU A 61 -0.57 5.17 -8.22
C LEU A 61 -0.12 4.95 -6.78
N LEU A 62 0.38 3.75 -6.49
CA LEU A 62 0.93 3.40 -5.19
C LEU A 62 2.43 3.74 -5.14
N PRO A 63 3.00 3.87 -3.92
CA PRO A 63 4.45 4.01 -3.75
C PRO A 63 5.22 2.92 -4.51
N ARG A 64 6.45 3.24 -4.94
CA ARG A 64 7.27 2.39 -5.82
C ARG A 64 6.71 2.20 -7.24
N GLY A 65 5.74 3.02 -7.64
CA GLY A 65 5.22 3.02 -9.01
C GLY A 65 4.26 1.86 -9.30
N ILE A 66 3.62 1.29 -8.30
CA ILE A 66 2.70 0.15 -8.49
C ILE A 66 1.32 0.66 -8.92
N CYS A 67 0.71 0.00 -9.92
CA CYS A 67 -0.63 0.32 -10.36
C CYS A 67 -1.69 -0.30 -9.42
N GLY A 68 -2.32 0.53 -8.59
CA GLY A 68 -3.35 0.13 -7.63
C GLY A 68 -4.62 -0.45 -8.26
N GLU A 69 -4.88 -0.22 -9.56
CA GLU A 69 -5.99 -0.87 -10.26
C GLU A 69 -5.75 -2.38 -10.44
N THR A 70 -4.49 -2.84 -10.39
CA THR A 70 -4.12 -4.25 -10.56
C THR A 70 -3.98 -5.01 -9.25
N VAL A 71 -3.95 -4.29 -8.13
CA VAL A 71 -3.79 -4.89 -6.81
C VAL A 71 -5.14 -5.41 -6.33
N LYS A 72 -5.40 -6.70 -6.54
CA LYS A 72 -6.51 -7.40 -5.89
C LYS A 72 -6.18 -7.60 -4.41
N ARG A 73 -7.08 -7.18 -3.52
CA ARG A 73 -6.95 -7.48 -2.09
C ARG A 73 -7.18 -8.98 -1.89
N LYS A 74 -6.15 -9.72 -1.49
CA LYS A 74 -6.34 -11.00 -0.81
C LYS A 74 -6.67 -10.71 0.65
N THR A 75 -7.96 -10.61 0.98
CA THR A 75 -8.41 -10.88 2.34
C THR A 75 -8.24 -12.37 2.56
N VAL A 76 -7.05 -12.79 2.98
CA VAL A 76 -6.95 -14.06 3.69
C VAL A 76 -7.68 -13.82 5.00
N GLU A 77 -8.88 -14.39 5.15
CA GLU A 77 -9.49 -14.59 6.45
C GLU A 77 -8.54 -15.47 7.24
N LYS A 78 -7.60 -14.83 7.95
CA LYS A 78 -6.85 -15.51 8.98
C LYS A 78 -7.88 -15.74 10.07
N GLN A 79 -8.40 -16.96 10.15
CA GLN A 79 -9.27 -17.36 11.23
C GLN A 79 -8.56 -16.98 12.56
N PRO A 80 -9.26 -16.38 13.52
CA PRO A 80 -8.66 -15.84 14.73
C PRO A 80 -8.27 -16.93 15.75
N GLU A 81 -7.77 -18.10 15.35
CA GLU A 81 -7.55 -19.19 16.31
C GLU A 81 -6.37 -19.01 17.27
N GLU A 82 -5.40 -18.11 17.05
CA GLU A 82 -4.21 -18.10 17.94
C GLU A 82 -3.64 -16.70 18.19
N VAL A 83 -4.48 -15.79 18.68
CA VAL A 83 -3.99 -14.67 19.50
C VAL A 83 -4.56 -14.81 20.91
N VAL A 84 -4.32 -15.97 21.52
CA VAL A 84 -4.27 -16.05 22.99
C VAL A 84 -3.03 -15.26 23.39
N GLY A 85 -3.21 -13.94 23.55
CA GLY A 85 -2.20 -13.10 24.17
C GLY A 85 -1.83 -13.70 25.54
N PRO A 86 -0.57 -13.58 26.00
CA PRO A 86 -0.17 -14.11 27.29
C PRO A 86 -1.13 -13.55 28.36
N ALA A 87 -1.72 -14.46 29.13
CA ALA A 87 -2.74 -14.16 30.12
C ALA A 87 -2.38 -12.89 30.91
N ILE A 88 -3.15 -11.83 30.68
CA ILE A 88 -3.00 -10.57 31.42
C ILE A 88 -3.40 -10.90 32.85
N LYS A 89 -2.42 -11.13 33.73
CA LYS A 89 -2.66 -11.24 35.18
C LYS A 89 -3.13 -9.88 35.68
N LEU A 90 -4.45 -9.68 35.69
CA LEU A 90 -5.07 -8.51 36.28
C LEU A 90 -4.74 -8.50 37.78
N ARG A 91 -3.91 -7.55 38.23
CA ARG A 91 -3.64 -7.31 39.65
C ARG A 91 -4.53 -6.19 40.18
N GLY A 92 -5.14 -6.41 41.33
CA GLY A 92 -5.84 -5.38 42.11
C GLY A 92 -7.35 -5.27 41.87
N ARG A 93 -7.95 -4.22 42.45
CA ARG A 93 -9.40 -3.99 42.67
C ARG A 93 -10.30 -4.07 41.41
N ALA A 94 -9.72 -4.22 40.21
CA ALA A 94 -10.43 -4.45 38.95
C ALA A 94 -11.15 -5.81 38.87
N LEU A 95 -10.70 -6.83 39.61
CA LEU A 95 -11.37 -8.15 39.64
C LEU A 95 -12.77 -8.11 40.25
N ARG A 96 -13.05 -7.16 41.16
CA ARG A 96 -14.33 -7.13 41.90
C ARG A 96 -15.48 -6.49 41.12
N LYS A 97 -15.20 -5.79 40.02
CA LYS A 97 -16.22 -5.06 39.22
C LYS A 97 -16.67 -5.82 37.97
N ILE A 98 -15.84 -6.73 37.49
CA ILE A 98 -16.16 -7.63 36.38
C ILE A 98 -16.52 -8.94 37.06
N GLY A 99 -17.77 -9.03 37.55
CA GLY A 99 -18.30 -10.30 38.03
C GLY A 99 -18.01 -11.38 36.99
N GLU A 100 -17.49 -12.51 37.46
CA GLU A 100 -17.04 -13.66 36.69
C GLU A 100 -18.02 -13.99 35.57
N ARG A 101 -17.76 -13.45 34.38
CA ARG A 101 -18.39 -13.87 33.15
C ARG A 101 -17.29 -14.56 32.39
N GLU A 102 -17.26 -15.87 32.55
CA GLU A 102 -16.56 -16.78 31.65
C GLU A 102 -17.06 -16.49 30.24
N LEU A 103 -16.23 -15.81 29.46
CA LEU A 103 -16.41 -15.70 28.02
C LEU A 103 -15.57 -16.82 27.41
N PHE A 104 -16.22 -17.95 27.16
CA PHE A 104 -15.69 -19.08 26.40
C PHE A 104 -15.36 -18.68 24.96
#